data_AF-A0A9D2TL79-F1
#
_entry.id   AF-A0A9D2TL79-F1
#
_cell.length_a   1.000
_cell.length_b   1.000
_cell.length_c   1.000
_cell.angle_alpha   90.00
_cell.angle_beta   90.00
_cell.angle_gamma   90.00
#
_symmetry.space_group_name_H-M   'P 1'
#
loop_
_entity.id
_entity.type
_entity.pdbx_description
1 polymer ?
#
loop_
_entity_poly.entity_id
_entity_poly.type
_entity_poly.pdbx_seq_one_letter_code
_entity_poly.pdbx_strand_id
1 'polypeptide(L)'
;MAEATIRTPGTVTVRQNGVTMEIAWEPDFGRRWNERYEKGQFRYDEEVLRMVTPYVPVDTTMLRDSAIVASDIGGGLLEWATNYATKQYYDTADSRIYAPLAGGHWGERCKADNLVYFESFARKVVAI
;
A
#
# COMPACT_ATOMS: atom_id res chain seq x y z
N MET A 1 -6.28 -11.53 7.19
CA MET A 1 -4.80 -11.60 7.09
C MET A 1 -4.25 -11.15 8.43
N ALA A 2 -3.28 -11.86 9.03
CA ALA A 2 -2.75 -11.48 10.34
C ALA A 2 -1.88 -10.23 10.20
N GLU A 3 -2.27 -9.15 10.88
CA GLU A 3 -1.53 -7.89 10.90
C GLU A 3 -0.19 -8.11 11.62
N ALA A 4 0.92 -7.90 10.91
CA ALA A 4 2.25 -8.10 11.45
C ALA A 4 2.63 -6.94 12.39
N THR A 5 2.14 -6.97 13.62
CA THR A 5 2.40 -5.93 14.63
C THR A 5 3.85 -6.02 15.14
N ILE A 6 4.59 -4.91 15.12
CA ILE A 6 5.92 -4.82 15.73
C ILE A 6 5.78 -4.79 17.25
N ARG A 7 6.45 -5.72 17.92
CA ARG A 7 6.45 -5.83 19.39
C ARG A 7 7.81 -5.39 19.94
N THR A 8 7.79 -4.57 20.99
CA THR A 8 9.01 -4.24 21.74
C THR A 8 9.50 -5.51 22.45
N PRO A 9 10.73 -5.98 22.20
CA PRO A 9 11.28 -7.09 22.95
C PRO A 9 11.55 -6.71 24.41
N GLY A 10 11.52 -7.68 25.31
CA GLY A 10 11.86 -7.46 26.71
C GLY A 10 13.34 -7.16 26.91
N THR A 11 13.69 -6.60 28.08
CA THR A 11 15.08 -6.41 28.49
C THR A 11 15.79 -7.76 28.63
N VAL A 12 16.97 -7.87 28.02
CA VAL A 12 17.83 -9.06 28.11
C VAL A 12 19.06 -8.72 28.93
N THR A 13 19.26 -9.43 30.03
CA THR A 13 20.47 -9.32 30.86
C THR A 13 21.37 -10.51 30.60
N VAL A 14 22.62 -10.27 30.20
CA VAL A 14 23.64 -11.30 29.98
C VAL A 14 24.74 -11.14 31.03
N ARG A 15 25.09 -12.24 31.71
CA ARG A 15 26.20 -12.29 32.67
C ARG A 15 27.23 -13.32 32.21
N GLN A 16 28.47 -12.89 32.01
CA GLN A 16 29.62 -13.77 31.75
C GLN A 16 30.89 -13.21 32.39
N ASN A 17 31.70 -14.08 32.99
CA ASN A 17 33.03 -13.77 33.55
C ASN A 17 33.07 -12.52 34.45
N GLY A 18 32.05 -12.34 35.30
CA GLY A 18 31.96 -11.20 36.22
C GLY A 18 31.48 -9.88 35.60
N VAL A 19 31.25 -9.84 34.29
CA VAL A 19 30.64 -8.69 33.59
C VAL A 19 29.15 -8.92 33.42
N THR A 20 28.35 -7.91 33.77
CA THR A 20 26.91 -7.87 33.51
C THR A 20 26.66 -6.86 32.38
N MET A 21 25.99 -7.29 31.32
CA MET A 21 25.46 -6.44 30.27
C MET A 21 23.92 -6.49 30.28
N GLU A 22 23.30 -5.33 30.10
CA GLU A 22 21.85 -5.19 29.97
C GLU A 22 21.53 -4.55 28.61
N ILE A 23 20.70 -5.22 27.82
CA ILE A 23 20.15 -4.71 26.58
C ILE A 23 18.66 -4.47 26.84
N ALA A 24 18.30 -3.21 27.05
CA ALA A 24 16.91 -2.78 27.19
C ALA A 24 16.46 -2.10 25.89
N TRP A 25 15.27 -2.45 25.41
CA TRP A 25 14.62 -1.74 24.32
C TRP A 25 13.88 -0.53 24.86
N GLU A 26 13.77 0.53 24.06
CA GLU A 26 12.90 1.65 24.37
C GLU A 26 11.46 1.11 24.56
N PRO A 27 10.81 1.32 25.72
CA PRO A 27 9.50 0.69 26.01
C PRO A 27 8.44 0.96 24.93
N ASP A 28 8.49 2.18 24.37
CA ASP A 28 7.54 2.67 23.37
C ASP A 28 7.93 2.34 21.92
N PHE A 29 9.01 1.59 21.70
CA PHE A 29 9.52 1.26 20.37
C PHE A 29 8.44 0.66 19.46
N GLY A 30 7.81 -0.45 19.87
CA GLY A 30 6.83 -1.17 19.07
C GLY A 30 5.64 -0.28 18.70
N ARG A 31 5.07 0.43 19.68
CA ARG A 31 3.95 1.37 19.46
C ARG A 31 4.33 2.47 18.47
N ARG A 32 5.45 3.16 18.71
CA ARG A 32 5.90 4.27 17.85
C ARG A 32 6.14 3.83 16.41
N TRP A 33 6.74 2.66 16.23
CA TRP A 33 7.00 2.14 14.89
C TRP A 33 5.71 1.71 14.20
N ASN A 34 4.80 0.99 14.87
CA ASN A 34 3.50 0.63 14.29
C ASN A 34 2.73 1.87 13.81
N GLU A 35 2.64 2.92 14.64
CA GLU A 35 1.97 4.17 14.24
C GLU A 35 2.61 4.84 13.00
N ARG A 36 3.93 4.74 12.85
CA ARG A 36 4.63 5.24 11.65
C ARG A 36 4.34 4.37 10.43
N TYR A 37 4.36 3.06 10.59
CA TYR A 37 4.04 2.12 9.51
C TYR A 37 2.60 2.27 9.04
N GLU A 38 1.63 2.39 9.95
CA GLU A 38 0.21 2.60 9.62
C GLU A 38 0.00 3.90 8.83
N LYS A 39 0.55 5.02 9.33
CA LYS A 39 0.51 6.31 8.62
C LYS A 39 1.21 6.23 7.28
N GLY A 40 2.30 5.48 7.22
CA GLY A 40 3.04 5.27 5.99
C GLY A 40 2.22 4.48 4.98
N GLN A 41 1.59 3.39 5.41
CA GLN A 41 0.77 2.57 4.53
C GLN A 41 -0.42 3.35 3.99
N PHE A 42 -1.10 4.11 4.83
CA PHE A 42 -2.21 4.95 4.41
C PHE A 42 -1.81 5.93 3.28
N ARG A 43 -0.68 6.62 3.45
CA ARG A 43 -0.17 7.56 2.43
C ARG A 43 0.25 6.85 1.15
N TYR A 44 0.83 5.67 1.27
CA TYR A 44 1.21 4.85 0.13
C TYR A 44 -0.04 4.41 -0.67
N ASP A 45 -1.06 3.92 0.02
CA ASP A 45 -2.30 3.46 -0.60
C ASP A 45 -3.06 4.61 -1.28
N GLU A 46 -3.14 5.79 -0.67
CA GLU A 46 -3.71 6.99 -1.30
C GLU A 46 -2.97 7.39 -2.57
N GLU A 47 -1.63 7.32 -2.54
CA GLU A 47 -0.80 7.69 -3.69
C GLU A 47 -0.94 6.67 -4.83
N VAL A 48 -1.00 5.38 -4.52
CA VAL A 48 -1.28 4.34 -5.52
C VAL A 48 -2.68 4.55 -6.11
N LEU A 49 -3.69 4.83 -5.29
CA LEU A 49 -5.05 5.11 -5.75
C LEU A 49 -5.10 6.33 -6.69
N ARG A 50 -4.36 7.39 -6.36
CA ARG A 50 -4.21 8.59 -7.20
C ARG A 50 -3.57 8.26 -8.54
N MET A 51 -2.53 7.43 -8.55
CA MET A 51 -1.75 7.08 -9.74
C MET A 51 -2.48 6.08 -10.66
N VAL A 52 -3.29 5.17 -10.10
CA VAL A 52 -4.07 4.21 -10.89
C VAL A 52 -5.34 4.82 -11.48
N THR A 53 -5.88 5.87 -10.86
CA THR A 53 -7.13 6.52 -11.29
C THR A 53 -7.20 6.84 -12.80
N PRO A 54 -6.15 7.39 -13.46
CA PRO A 54 -6.16 7.66 -14.91
C PRO A 54 -6.18 6.40 -15.79
N TYR A 55 -5.81 5.24 -15.25
CA TYR A 55 -5.79 3.97 -15.97
C TYR A 55 -7.15 3.26 -15.96
N VAL A 56 -8.02 3.62 -15.00
CA VAL A 56 -9.35 3.02 -14.86
C VAL A 56 -10.27 3.56 -15.97
N PRO A 57 -10.94 2.69 -16.74
CA PRO A 57 -11.93 3.12 -17.73
C PRO A 57 -13.06 3.93 -17.07
N VAL A 58 -13.36 5.10 -17.63
CA VAL A 58 -14.44 5.97 -17.16
C VAL A 58 -15.56 5.99 -18.21
N ASP A 59 -16.75 5.57 -17.78
CA ASP A 59 -18.01 5.77 -18.49
C ASP A 59 -18.97 6.55 -17.58
N THR A 60 -19.43 5.92 -16.49
CA THR A 60 -20.33 6.52 -15.49
C THR A 60 -19.64 6.90 -14.16
N THR A 61 -18.30 6.91 -14.14
CA THR A 61 -17.40 7.05 -12.96
C THR A 61 -17.53 6.01 -11.85
N MET A 62 -18.63 5.25 -11.79
CA MET A 62 -18.93 4.29 -10.72
C MET A 62 -17.83 3.23 -10.52
N LEU A 63 -17.16 2.75 -11.57
CA LEU A 63 -16.02 1.84 -11.44
C LEU A 63 -14.90 2.48 -10.61
N ARG A 64 -14.46 3.68 -11.01
CA ARG A 64 -13.38 4.41 -10.33
C ARG A 64 -13.78 4.71 -8.89
N ASP A 65 -14.99 5.23 -8.70
CA ASP A 65 -15.43 5.68 -7.38
C ASP A 65 -15.67 4.49 -6.43
N SER A 66 -15.95 3.28 -6.96
CA SER A 66 -16.03 2.07 -6.15
C SER A 66 -14.73 1.75 -5.43
N ALA A 67 -13.57 2.12 -5.99
CA ALA A 67 -12.29 1.90 -5.33
C ALA A 67 -12.12 2.74 -4.07
N ILE A 68 -12.73 3.93 -3.98
CA ILE A 68 -12.66 4.75 -2.78
C ILE A 68 -13.49 4.12 -1.64
N VAL A 69 -14.59 3.44 -1.99
CA VAL A 69 -15.55 2.91 -1.02
C VAL A 69 -15.23 1.48 -0.60
N ALA A 70 -14.75 0.64 -1.53
CA ALA A 70 -14.53 -0.79 -1.30
C ALA A 70 -13.11 -1.12 -0.83
N SER A 71 -12.13 -0.26 -1.09
CA SER A 71 -10.74 -0.53 -0.73
C SER A 71 -10.48 -0.40 0.76
N ASP A 72 -9.51 -1.18 1.25
CA ASP A 72 -8.96 -1.07 2.60
C ASP A 72 -7.72 -0.16 2.57
N ILE A 73 -7.97 1.15 2.58
CA ILE A 73 -6.92 2.18 2.56
C ILE A 73 -6.19 2.17 3.91
N GLY A 74 -4.90 1.84 3.89
CA GLY A 74 -4.07 1.58 5.08
C GLY A 74 -3.79 0.10 5.30
N GLY A 75 -4.66 -0.78 4.78
CA GLY A 75 -4.47 -2.24 4.80
C GLY A 75 -3.68 -2.78 3.61
N GLY A 76 -3.39 -1.95 2.60
CA GLY A 76 -2.65 -2.36 1.40
C GLY A 76 -3.49 -3.09 0.35
N LEU A 77 -4.82 -2.97 0.40
CA LEU A 77 -5.72 -3.55 -0.59
C LEU A 77 -6.55 -2.47 -1.28
N LEU A 78 -6.38 -2.37 -2.61
CA LEU A 78 -7.27 -1.60 -3.47
C LEU A 78 -8.21 -2.55 -4.24
N GLU A 79 -9.52 -2.32 -4.13
CA GLU A 79 -10.55 -3.17 -4.71
C GLU A 79 -11.55 -2.36 -5.56
N TRP A 80 -11.87 -2.84 -6.76
CA TRP A 80 -12.91 -2.28 -7.63
C TRP A 80 -14.17 -3.16 -7.57
N ALA A 81 -15.06 -2.88 -6.62
CA ALA A 81 -16.23 -3.73 -6.33
C ALA A 81 -17.49 -3.38 -7.15
N THR A 82 -17.40 -3.46 -8.48
CA THR A 82 -18.59 -3.37 -9.36
C THR A 82 -18.87 -4.71 -10.05
N ASN A 83 -20.15 -5.00 -10.35
CA ASN A 83 -20.56 -6.24 -11.02
C ASN A 83 -19.98 -6.43 -12.43
N TYR A 84 -19.45 -5.36 -13.03
CA TYR A 84 -18.77 -5.39 -14.32
C TYR A 84 -17.26 -5.15 -14.23
N ALA A 85 -16.67 -5.04 -13.03
CA ALA A 85 -15.24 -4.78 -12.85
C ALA A 85 -14.38 -5.84 -13.53
N THR A 86 -14.66 -7.13 -13.30
CA THR A 86 -13.93 -8.25 -13.90
C THR A 86 -13.98 -8.21 -15.43
N LYS A 87 -15.16 -7.97 -15.99
CA LYS A 87 -15.34 -7.85 -17.45
C LYS A 87 -14.56 -6.67 -18.00
N GLN A 88 -14.61 -5.51 -17.34
CA GLN A 88 -13.82 -4.35 -17.76
C GLN A 88 -12.32 -4.62 -17.65
N TYR A 89 -11.89 -5.39 -16.65
CA TYR A 89 -10.49 -5.69 -16.42
C TYR A 89 -9.89 -6.61 -17.49
N TYR A 90 -10.59 -7.71 -17.83
CA TYR A 90 -10.05 -8.76 -18.69
C TYR A 90 -10.57 -8.72 -20.13
N ASP A 91 -11.80 -8.26 -20.36
CA ASP A 91 -12.47 -8.35 -21.66
C ASP A 91 -12.48 -7.02 -22.43
N THR A 92 -11.60 -6.07 -22.07
CA THR A 92 -11.48 -4.80 -22.79
C THR A 92 -10.04 -4.51 -23.20
N ALA A 93 -9.89 -3.72 -24.26
CA ALA A 93 -8.58 -3.31 -24.74
C ALA A 93 -7.81 -2.53 -23.68
N ASP A 94 -6.50 -2.75 -23.65
CA ASP A 94 -5.61 -2.09 -22.71
C ASP A 94 -5.40 -0.60 -23.01
N SER A 95 -5.61 -0.18 -24.26
CA SER A 95 -5.50 1.21 -24.66
C SER A 95 -6.63 1.58 -25.62
N ARG A 96 -6.95 2.88 -25.63
CA ARG A 96 -7.98 3.46 -26.49
C ARG A 96 -7.43 4.69 -27.20
N ILE A 97 -7.88 4.93 -28.43
CA ILE A 97 -7.41 6.06 -29.26
C ILE A 97 -7.64 7.42 -28.57
N TYR A 98 -8.77 7.57 -27.87
CA TYR A 98 -9.16 8.80 -27.18
C TYR A 98 -8.70 8.88 -25.72
N ALA A 99 -8.20 7.78 -25.16
CA ALA A 99 -7.75 7.68 -23.77
C ALA A 99 -6.68 6.58 -23.68
N PRO A 100 -5.41 6.86 -24.02
CA PRO A 100 -4.39 5.83 -24.19
C PRO A 100 -4.02 5.08 -22.91
N LEU A 101 -4.25 5.69 -21.74
CA LEU A 101 -4.00 5.07 -20.43
C LEU A 101 -5.19 4.21 -19.94
N ALA A 102 -6.41 4.58 -20.33
CA ALA A 102 -7.63 4.00 -19.80
C ALA A 102 -8.02 2.73 -20.57
N GLY A 103 -8.07 1.59 -19.87
CA GLY A 103 -8.32 0.28 -20.49
C GLY A 103 -8.37 -0.85 -19.45
N GLY A 104 -8.35 -2.11 -19.89
CA GLY A 104 -8.26 -3.30 -19.02
C GLY A 104 -7.02 -3.30 -18.10
N HIS A 105 -6.78 -4.30 -17.27
CA HIS A 105 -5.50 -4.48 -16.53
C HIS A 105 -4.88 -3.21 -15.91
N TRP A 106 -5.71 -2.29 -15.42
CA TRP A 106 -5.27 -0.93 -15.07
C TRP A 106 -4.28 -0.92 -13.90
N GLY A 107 -4.39 -1.90 -13.00
CA GLY A 107 -3.48 -2.08 -11.86
C GLY A 107 -2.08 -2.50 -12.31
N GLU A 108 -1.96 -3.56 -13.11
CA GLU A 108 -0.65 -4.04 -13.58
C GLU A 108 0.01 -3.04 -14.51
N ARG A 109 -0.77 -2.36 -15.37
CA ARG A 109 -0.22 -1.31 -16.23
C ARG A 109 0.31 -0.12 -15.44
N CYS A 110 -0.48 0.39 -14.49
CA CYS A 110 -0.03 1.48 -13.63
C CYS A 110 1.26 1.09 -12.89
N LYS A 111 1.32 -0.13 -12.36
CA LYS A 111 2.53 -0.68 -11.72
C LYS A 111 3.71 -0.77 -12.69
N ALA A 112 3.50 -1.30 -13.89
CA ALA A 112 4.57 -1.46 -14.87
C ALA A 112 5.18 -0.11 -15.27
N ASP A 113 4.35 0.90 -15.48
CA ASP A 113 4.77 2.24 -15.88
C ASP A 113 5.45 3.03 -14.75
N ASN A 114 5.06 2.78 -13.49
CA ASN A 114 5.42 3.62 -12.35
C ASN A 114 6.20 2.89 -11.24
N LEU A 115 6.72 1.69 -11.50
CA LEU A 115 7.37 0.86 -10.46
C LEU A 115 8.49 1.60 -9.72
N VAL A 116 9.37 2.27 -10.48
CA VAL A 116 10.49 3.04 -9.92
C VAL A 116 10.00 4.18 -9.03
N TYR A 117 8.92 4.83 -9.43
CA TYR A 117 8.29 5.89 -8.64
C TYR A 117 7.74 5.32 -7.32
N PHE A 118 6.98 4.22 -7.37
CA PHE A 118 6.40 3.60 -6.19
C PHE A 118 7.47 3.16 -5.18
N GLU A 119 8.57 2.57 -5.66
CA GLU A 119 9.69 2.23 -4.78
C GLU A 119 10.31 3.47 -4.12
N SER A 120 10.49 4.55 -4.89
CA SER A 120 11.04 5.80 -4.36
C SER A 120 10.11 6.45 -3.33
N PHE A 121 8.80 6.35 -3.55
CA PHE A 121 7.78 6.90 -2.67
C PHE A 121 7.68 6.09 -1.37
N ALA A 122 7.62 4.76 -1.45
CA ALA A 122 7.62 3.88 -0.30
C ALA A 122 8.83 4.14 0.63
N ARG A 123 10.03 4.32 0.06
CA ARG A 123 11.23 4.67 0.83
C ARG A 123 11.10 6.00 1.58
N LYS A 124 10.51 7.02 0.95
CA LYS A 124 10.29 8.33 1.57
C LYS A 124 9.28 8.25 2.70
N VAL A 125 8.21 7.48 2.50
CA VAL A 125 7.12 7.38 3.46
C VAL A 125 7.52 6.60 4.71
N VAL A 126 8.32 5.53 4.57
CA VAL A 126 8.86 4.76 5.71
C VAL A 126 9.97 5.51 6.46
N ALA A 127 10.64 6.46 5.82
CA ALA A 127 11.71 7.26 6.44
C ALA A 127 11.19 8.35 7.40
N ILE A 128 9.88 8.63 7.40
CA ILE A 128 9.21 9.62 8.26
C ILE A 128 8.73 8.96 9.56
#